data_AF-A0A3D1DK10-F1
#
_entry.id   AF-A0A3D1DK10-F1
#
_cell.length_a   1.000
_cell.length_b   1.000
_cell.length_c   1.000
_cell.angle_alpha   90.00
_cell.angle_beta   90.00
_cell.angle_gamma   90.00
#
_symmetry.space_group_name_H-M   'P 1'
#
loop_
_entity.id
_entity.type
_entity.pdbx_description
1 polymer ?
#
loop_
_entity_poly.entity_id
_entity_poly.type
_entity_poly.pdbx_seq_one_letter_code
_entity_poly.pdbx_strand_id
1 'polypeptide(L)'
;MMDRRKPVRIAVGQLWQETNTFNPNPTAWSDFENWGVAEGEEVVERYGETGELGGFLSRWSENRGSANDELVGLARFACWPWGRVESSTWSMICQSFARQLAGIGSVDGVFLALHGAMASEDEHDVTGALLELVRGAVGPAVPIVGSLDLHANITPRMLESADLLVGYHTCPHLDAIETGQRSADGLLRLVSGESVTTRCLTLPMICAAELQNTFTGPPARLYRRLESLEEDPRVLTAGLYMSMPWFDCPHLGWSIV
;
A
#
# COMPACT_ATOMS: atom_id res chain seq x y z
N MET A 1 15.88 -22.02 25.16
CA MET A 1 15.13 -22.80 24.15
C MET A 1 15.06 -21.90 22.93
N MET A 2 15.77 -22.22 21.84
CA MET A 2 15.64 -21.47 20.59
C MET A 2 14.21 -21.66 20.09
N ASP A 3 13.50 -20.56 19.86
CA ASP A 3 12.13 -20.55 19.38
C ASP A 3 12.04 -21.33 18.06
N ARG A 4 11.22 -22.39 18.02
CA ARG A 4 11.08 -23.30 16.88
C ARG A 4 10.08 -22.76 15.84
N ARG A 5 10.10 -21.46 15.58
CA ARG A 5 9.24 -20.86 14.54
C ARG A 5 9.75 -21.25 13.15
N LYS A 6 8.81 -21.56 12.25
CA LYS A 6 9.11 -21.79 10.83
C LYS A 6 9.75 -20.50 10.27
N PRO A 7 10.85 -20.60 9.50
CA PRO A 7 11.38 -19.48 8.73
C PRO A 7 10.29 -18.84 7.87
N VAL A 8 10.27 -17.51 7.79
CA VAL A 8 9.30 -16.75 6.98
C VAL A 8 10.02 -15.88 5.95
N ARG A 9 9.59 -15.98 4.69
CA ARG A 9 10.05 -15.14 3.58
C ARG A 9 8.96 -14.16 3.16
N ILE A 10 9.21 -12.86 3.26
CA ILE A 10 8.26 -11.82 2.83
C ILE A 10 8.84 -11.01 1.69
N ALA A 11 8.08 -10.87 0.60
CA ALA A 11 8.41 -9.91 -0.45
C ALA A 11 7.93 -8.51 -0.08
N VAL A 12 8.76 -7.48 -0.31
CA VAL A 12 8.43 -6.08 -0.01
C VAL A 12 8.63 -5.18 -1.23
N GLY A 13 7.72 -4.26 -1.47
CA GLY A 13 7.82 -3.30 -2.57
C GLY A 13 7.11 -1.98 -2.26
N GLN A 14 7.29 -0.99 -3.13
CA GLN A 14 6.64 0.30 -2.96
C GLN A 14 6.31 0.96 -4.31
N LEU A 15 5.10 1.48 -4.44
CA LEU A 15 4.69 2.33 -5.56
C LEU A 15 3.91 3.53 -5.02
N TRP A 16 4.53 4.71 -5.10
CA TRP A 16 4.00 5.91 -4.45
C TRP A 16 3.97 7.09 -5.41
N GLN A 17 2.77 7.47 -5.83
CA GLN A 17 2.49 8.67 -6.62
C GLN A 17 1.00 8.98 -6.45
N GLU A 18 0.66 10.27 -6.45
CA GLU A 18 -0.73 10.73 -6.45
C GLU A 18 -1.03 11.45 -7.77
N THR A 19 -2.08 11.02 -8.49
CA THR A 19 -2.40 11.56 -9.81
C THR A 19 -3.51 12.60 -9.75
N ASN A 20 -3.19 13.85 -10.07
CA ASN A 20 -4.20 14.83 -10.47
C ASN A 20 -4.53 14.63 -11.95
N THR A 21 -5.68 14.02 -12.26
CA THR A 21 -6.09 13.73 -13.64
C THR A 21 -6.40 14.96 -14.48
N PHE A 22 -6.52 16.14 -13.85
CA PHE A 22 -6.74 17.41 -14.52
C PHE A 22 -5.44 18.17 -14.81
N ASN A 23 -4.30 17.71 -14.27
CA ASN A 23 -3.00 18.27 -14.60
C ASN A 23 -2.61 17.80 -16.02
N PRO A 24 -2.42 18.72 -16.99
CA PRO A 24 -2.10 18.33 -18.36
C PRO A 24 -0.66 17.86 -18.55
N ASN A 25 0.20 18.03 -17.54
CA ASN A 25 1.59 17.61 -17.59
C ASN A 25 1.70 16.18 -17.04
N PRO A 26 2.19 15.21 -17.83
CA PRO A 26 2.29 13.83 -17.37
C PRO A 26 3.44 13.66 -16.37
N THR A 27 3.39 12.57 -15.60
CA THR A 27 4.50 12.07 -14.78
C THR A 27 5.34 11.12 -15.63
N ALA A 28 6.58 11.48 -15.89
CA ALA A 28 7.52 10.70 -16.68
C ALA A 28 8.47 9.87 -15.79
N TRP A 29 9.21 8.95 -16.41
CA TRP A 29 10.19 8.11 -15.70
C TRP A 29 11.23 8.94 -14.91
N SER A 30 11.69 10.06 -15.47
CA SER A 30 12.65 10.96 -14.81
C SER A 30 12.14 11.51 -13.48
N ASP A 31 10.82 11.63 -13.29
CA ASP A 31 10.25 12.09 -12.03
C ASP A 31 10.44 11.06 -10.91
N PHE A 32 10.41 9.76 -11.25
CA PHE A 32 10.74 8.68 -10.31
C PHE A 32 12.24 8.63 -10.02
N GLU A 33 13.10 8.82 -11.03
CA GLU A 33 14.56 8.84 -10.84
C GLU A 33 15.01 9.93 -9.87
N ASN A 34 14.33 11.08 -9.87
CA ASN A 34 14.65 12.21 -8.99
C ASN A 34 14.35 11.95 -7.50
N TRP A 35 13.45 11.03 -7.18
CA TRP A 35 12.94 10.82 -5.81
C TRP A 35 13.28 9.46 -5.23
N GLY A 36 13.36 8.43 -6.08
CA GLY A 36 13.86 7.14 -5.66
C GLY A 36 13.38 6.00 -6.54
N VAL A 37 14.36 5.39 -7.21
CA VAL A 37 14.24 4.08 -7.84
C VAL A 37 15.17 3.11 -7.12
N ALA A 38 14.62 1.95 -6.76
CA ALA A 38 15.38 0.81 -6.28
C ALA A 38 14.72 -0.48 -6.74
N GLU A 39 15.53 -1.50 -7.01
CA GLU A 39 15.09 -2.85 -7.38
C GLU A 39 15.83 -3.89 -6.55
N GLY A 40 15.17 -5.01 -6.26
CA GLY A 40 15.75 -6.10 -5.48
C GLY A 40 16.14 -5.67 -4.07
N GLU A 41 17.32 -6.12 -3.63
CA GLU A 41 17.84 -5.86 -2.28
C GLU A 41 17.95 -4.36 -1.95
N GLU A 42 18.16 -3.50 -2.94
CA GLU A 42 18.26 -2.04 -2.75
C GLU A 42 17.00 -1.44 -2.11
N VAL A 43 15.82 -2.06 -2.30
CA VAL A 43 14.57 -1.61 -1.69
C VAL A 43 14.70 -1.60 -0.16
N VAL A 44 15.26 -2.66 0.41
CA VAL A 44 15.47 -2.81 1.85
C VAL A 44 16.67 -1.97 2.29
N GLU A 45 17.80 -2.08 1.58
CA GLU A 45 19.06 -1.45 1.98
C GLU A 45 19.00 0.08 2.01
N ARG A 46 18.30 0.70 1.05
CA ARG A 46 18.29 2.16 0.89
C ARG A 46 17.06 2.83 1.49
N TYR A 47 15.94 2.11 1.59
CA TYR A 47 14.65 2.70 1.96
C TYR A 47 13.98 2.01 3.15
N GLY A 48 14.65 1.06 3.80
CA GLY A 48 14.14 0.32 4.95
C GLY A 48 13.93 1.12 6.23
N GLU A 49 14.15 2.44 6.21
CA GLU A 49 13.85 3.37 7.30
C GLU A 49 12.85 4.47 6.87
N THR A 50 12.31 4.41 5.64
CA THR A 50 11.47 5.47 5.07
C THR A 50 9.99 5.08 5.11
N GLY A 51 9.15 5.95 5.70
CA GLY A 51 7.69 5.85 5.62
C GLY A 51 7.13 4.47 6.02
N GLU A 52 6.13 4.00 5.29
CA GLU A 52 5.46 2.72 5.54
C GLU A 52 6.41 1.54 5.39
N LEU A 53 7.36 1.61 4.46
CA LEU A 53 8.37 0.57 4.28
C LEU A 53 9.24 0.44 5.54
N GLY A 54 9.73 1.57 6.08
CA GLY A 54 10.48 1.56 7.33
C GLY A 54 9.68 1.13 8.55
N GLY A 55 8.41 1.54 8.60
CA GLY A 55 7.46 1.06 9.60
C GLY A 55 7.28 -0.45 9.57
N PHE A 56 7.10 -1.02 8.38
CA PHE A 56 6.96 -2.45 8.21
C PHE A 56 8.23 -3.19 8.64
N LEU A 57 9.41 -2.73 8.21
CA LEU A 57 10.68 -3.38 8.49
C LEU A 57 11.07 -3.31 9.97
N SER A 58 10.83 -2.18 10.62
CA SER A 58 11.03 -2.04 12.07
C SER A 58 10.16 -3.04 12.83
N ARG A 59 8.85 -3.08 12.57
CA ARG A 59 7.94 -4.04 13.22
C ARG A 59 8.27 -5.48 12.89
N TRP A 60 8.70 -5.76 11.66
CA TRP A 60 9.20 -7.08 11.27
C TRP A 60 10.39 -7.48 12.16
N SER A 61 11.40 -6.63 12.31
CA SER A 61 12.59 -6.93 13.13
C SER A 61 12.31 -7.11 14.63
N GLU A 62 11.23 -6.53 15.14
CA GLU A 62 10.79 -6.73 16.53
C GLU A 62 10.17 -8.12 16.75
N ASN A 63 9.52 -8.67 15.72
CA ASN A 63 8.73 -9.91 15.81
C ASN A 63 9.41 -11.13 15.14
N ARG A 64 10.33 -10.86 14.21
CA ARG A 64 11.06 -11.76 13.32
C ARG A 64 12.52 -11.29 13.24
N GLY A 65 13.39 -12.12 12.69
CA GLY A 65 14.83 -11.82 12.64
C GLY A 65 15.69 -12.98 13.12
N SER A 66 15.15 -14.20 13.11
CA SER A 66 16.01 -15.37 13.11
C SER A 66 16.86 -15.37 11.85
N ALA A 67 18.04 -16.02 11.88
CA ALA A 67 18.93 -16.10 10.73
C ALA A 67 18.30 -16.74 9.46
N ASN A 68 17.10 -17.31 9.58
CA ASN A 68 16.39 -17.95 8.49
C ASN A 68 15.18 -17.13 7.99
N ASP A 69 14.79 -16.07 8.70
CA ASP A 69 13.75 -15.15 8.21
C ASP A 69 14.35 -14.21 7.16
N GLU A 70 13.60 -13.89 6.11
CA GLU A 70 14.15 -13.12 4.98
C GLU A 70 13.12 -12.13 4.43
N LEU A 71 13.61 -10.92 4.15
CA LEU A 71 12.90 -9.89 3.41
C LEU A 71 13.48 -9.82 2.00
N VAL A 72 12.63 -10.03 1.00
CA VAL A 72 13.02 -10.00 -0.40
C VAL A 72 12.47 -8.73 -1.02
N GLY A 73 13.33 -7.81 -1.43
CA GLY A 73 12.89 -6.61 -2.13
C GLY A 73 12.39 -6.91 -3.54
N LEU A 74 11.28 -6.29 -3.93
CA LEU A 74 10.74 -6.32 -5.29
C LEU A 74 11.26 -5.11 -6.06
N ALA A 75 10.49 -4.03 -6.08
CA ALA A 75 10.87 -2.77 -6.65
C ALA A 75 10.25 -1.64 -5.84
N ARG A 76 10.88 -0.47 -5.96
CA ARG A 76 10.44 0.77 -5.36
C ARG A 76 10.46 1.87 -6.43
N PHE A 77 9.31 2.51 -6.59
CA PHE A 77 9.14 3.71 -7.39
C PHE A 77 8.33 4.74 -6.60
N ALA A 78 8.92 5.90 -6.33
CA ALA A 78 8.18 7.03 -5.80
C ALA A 78 8.52 8.35 -6.49
N CYS A 79 7.53 9.21 -6.59
CA CYS A 79 7.68 10.60 -7.00
C CYS A 79 6.54 11.46 -6.39
N TRP A 80 6.64 12.78 -6.54
CA TRP A 80 5.61 13.68 -6.00
C TRP A 80 4.29 13.61 -6.77
N PRO A 81 3.18 14.00 -6.12
CA PRO A 81 1.91 14.24 -6.78
C PRO A 81 2.05 15.10 -8.04
N TRP A 82 1.50 14.61 -9.15
CA TRP A 82 1.55 15.31 -10.44
C TRP A 82 0.43 14.83 -11.36
N GLY A 83 0.54 14.97 -12.69
CA GLY A 83 -0.44 14.44 -13.63
C GLY A 83 -0.37 12.92 -13.82
N ARG A 84 -1.15 12.42 -14.78
CA ARG A 84 -1.18 10.99 -15.13
C ARG A 84 0.22 10.49 -15.48
N VAL A 85 0.53 9.27 -15.09
CA VAL A 85 1.79 8.61 -15.44
C VAL A 85 1.77 8.24 -16.93
N GLU A 86 2.84 8.51 -17.66
CA GLU A 86 2.96 8.11 -19.06
C GLU A 86 2.80 6.59 -19.21
N SER A 87 2.13 6.12 -20.27
CA SER A 87 1.97 4.68 -20.51
C SER A 87 3.31 3.94 -20.61
N SER A 88 4.34 4.57 -21.19
CA SER A 88 5.70 4.03 -21.24
C SER A 88 6.29 3.84 -19.85
N THR A 89 6.14 4.84 -18.97
CA THR A 89 6.61 4.83 -17.58
C THR A 89 5.88 3.76 -16.78
N TRP A 90 4.56 3.67 -16.91
CA TRP A 90 3.77 2.62 -16.27
C TRP A 90 4.19 1.22 -16.73
N SER A 91 4.39 1.03 -18.04
CA SER A 91 4.90 -0.23 -18.59
C SER A 91 6.27 -0.60 -18.01
N MET A 92 7.18 0.37 -17.84
CA MET A 92 8.49 0.12 -17.23
C MET A 92 8.39 -0.33 -15.77
N ILE A 93 7.50 0.30 -14.99
CA ILE A 93 7.21 -0.09 -13.60
C ILE A 93 6.67 -1.52 -13.55
N CYS A 94 5.67 -1.85 -14.37
CA CYS A 94 5.11 -3.21 -14.48
C CYS A 94 6.19 -4.24 -14.81
N GLN A 95 7.02 -3.95 -15.81
CA GLN A 95 8.10 -4.85 -16.23
C GLN A 95 9.12 -5.06 -15.11
N SER A 96 9.42 -4.03 -14.34
CA SER A 96 10.31 -4.14 -13.18
C SER A 96 9.74 -5.09 -12.12
N PHE A 97 8.52 -4.85 -11.65
CA PHE A 97 7.85 -5.75 -10.71
C PHE A 97 7.75 -7.18 -11.26
N ALA A 98 7.38 -7.35 -12.53
CA ALA A 98 7.27 -8.66 -13.16
C ALA A 98 8.62 -9.42 -13.20
N ARG A 99 9.73 -8.73 -13.49
CA ARG A 99 11.07 -9.34 -13.45
C ARG A 99 11.44 -9.83 -12.06
N GLN A 100 11.18 -9.00 -11.04
CA GLN A 100 11.47 -9.32 -9.64
C GLN A 100 10.61 -10.51 -9.19
N LEU A 101 9.31 -10.46 -9.46
CA LEU A 101 8.36 -11.54 -9.17
C LEU A 101 8.70 -12.86 -9.87
N ALA A 102 9.29 -12.83 -11.06
CA ALA A 102 9.76 -14.05 -11.74
C ALA A 102 10.96 -14.70 -11.02
N GLY A 103 11.75 -13.92 -10.29
CA GLY A 103 12.97 -14.36 -9.61
C GLY A 103 12.84 -14.62 -8.10
N ILE A 104 11.76 -14.16 -7.44
CA ILE A 104 11.65 -14.21 -5.97
C ILE A 104 11.55 -15.63 -5.37
N GLY A 105 11.15 -16.62 -6.17
CA GLY A 105 10.84 -17.96 -5.67
C GLY A 105 9.59 -17.99 -4.78
N SER A 106 9.50 -18.99 -3.89
CA SER A 106 8.38 -19.07 -2.95
C SER A 106 8.53 -18.05 -1.82
N VAL A 107 7.46 -17.32 -1.54
CA VAL A 107 7.34 -16.42 -0.39
C VAL A 107 6.12 -16.80 0.44
N ASP A 108 6.16 -16.53 1.73
CA ASP A 108 5.05 -16.77 2.66
C ASP A 108 4.08 -15.59 2.70
N GLY A 109 4.46 -14.40 2.20
CA GLY A 109 3.60 -13.22 2.14
C GLY A 109 4.21 -12.07 1.33
N VAL A 110 3.40 -11.06 1.01
CA VAL A 110 3.83 -9.86 0.29
C VAL A 110 3.31 -8.61 1.01
N PHE A 111 4.18 -7.61 1.15
CA PHE A 111 3.81 -6.26 1.55
C PHE A 111 4.13 -5.26 0.45
N LEU A 112 3.17 -4.40 0.11
CA LEU A 112 3.36 -3.28 -0.80
C LEU A 112 2.98 -1.98 -0.10
N ALA A 113 3.93 -1.04 -0.03
CA ALA A 113 3.62 0.33 0.34
C ALA A 113 3.06 1.07 -0.88
N LEU A 114 1.77 1.43 -0.86
CA LEU A 114 1.06 1.97 -2.01
C LEU A 114 0.42 3.31 -1.65
N HIS A 115 0.36 4.25 -2.60
CA HIS A 115 -0.46 5.45 -2.38
C HIS A 115 -1.96 5.15 -2.52
N GLY A 116 -2.35 4.43 -3.58
CA GLY A 116 -3.75 4.09 -3.85
C GLY A 116 -4.54 5.10 -4.69
N ALA A 117 -3.92 6.17 -5.19
CA ALA A 117 -4.56 7.17 -6.06
C ALA A 117 -3.71 7.51 -7.29
N MET A 118 -3.01 6.49 -7.80
CA MET A 118 -2.18 6.61 -9.00
C MET A 118 -2.98 6.16 -10.23
N ALA A 119 -2.86 6.90 -11.34
CA ALA A 119 -3.36 6.51 -12.65
C ALA A 119 -2.33 6.82 -13.74
N SER A 120 -2.31 6.00 -14.78
CA SER A 120 -1.58 6.28 -16.01
C SER A 120 -2.51 6.84 -17.09
N GLU A 121 -1.97 7.08 -18.27
CA GLU A 121 -2.73 7.43 -19.47
C GLU A 121 -3.69 6.31 -19.92
N ASP A 122 -3.35 5.05 -19.64
CA ASP A 122 -4.04 3.83 -20.11
C ASP A 122 -4.61 2.94 -18.99
N GLU A 123 -4.31 3.22 -17.72
CA GLU A 123 -4.79 2.49 -16.55
C GLU A 123 -5.31 3.48 -15.50
N HIS A 124 -6.60 3.36 -15.15
CA HIS A 124 -7.24 4.22 -14.15
C HIS A 124 -6.98 3.76 -12.72
N ASP A 125 -6.68 2.47 -12.53
CA ASP A 125 -6.44 1.83 -11.25
C ASP A 125 -5.08 1.13 -11.26
N VAL A 126 -4.02 1.94 -11.20
CA VAL A 126 -2.64 1.44 -11.20
C VAL A 126 -2.36 0.58 -9.96
N THR A 127 -2.96 0.94 -8.83
CA THR A 127 -2.79 0.21 -7.57
C THR A 127 -3.40 -1.19 -7.64
N GLY A 128 -4.64 -1.30 -8.10
CA GLY A 128 -5.29 -2.58 -8.35
C GLY A 128 -4.58 -3.40 -9.42
N ALA A 129 -4.07 -2.77 -10.49
CA ALA A 129 -3.29 -3.45 -11.51
C ALA A 129 -1.99 -4.07 -10.98
N LEU A 130 -1.26 -3.34 -10.14
CA LEU A 130 -0.06 -3.86 -9.51
C LEU A 130 -0.39 -5.00 -8.52
N LEU A 131 -1.44 -4.84 -7.71
CA LEU A 131 -1.88 -5.89 -6.79
C LEU A 131 -2.29 -7.17 -7.53
N GLU A 132 -3.01 -7.05 -8.64
CA GLU A 132 -3.40 -8.18 -9.49
C GLU A 132 -2.18 -8.87 -10.12
N LEU A 133 -1.21 -8.09 -10.63
CA LEU A 133 0.04 -8.61 -11.15
C LEU A 133 0.79 -9.43 -10.09
N VAL A 134 0.91 -8.91 -8.87
CA VAL A 134 1.54 -9.61 -7.75
C VAL A 134 0.74 -10.87 -7.39
N ARG A 135 -0.58 -10.77 -7.25
CA ARG A 135 -1.47 -11.90 -6.97
C ARG A 135 -1.31 -13.04 -7.98
N GLY A 136 -1.24 -12.70 -9.27
CA GLY A 136 -1.02 -13.68 -10.34
C GLY A 136 0.31 -14.41 -10.22
N ALA A 137 1.36 -13.73 -9.74
CA ALA A 137 2.69 -14.31 -9.58
C ALA A 137 2.83 -15.17 -8.32
N VAL A 138 2.32 -14.72 -7.16
CA VAL A 138 2.47 -15.43 -5.88
C VAL A 138 1.38 -16.46 -5.60
N GLY A 139 0.27 -16.38 -6.34
CA GLY A 139 -0.87 -17.30 -6.21
C GLY A 139 -1.87 -16.92 -5.12
N PRO A 140 -3.01 -17.63 -5.04
CA PRO A 140 -4.14 -17.25 -4.19
C PRO A 140 -3.94 -17.56 -2.70
N ALA A 141 -2.93 -18.36 -2.34
CA ALA A 141 -2.70 -18.79 -0.95
C ALA A 141 -1.71 -17.89 -0.20
N VAL A 142 -0.94 -17.05 -0.90
CA VAL A 142 0.06 -16.17 -0.31
C VAL A 142 -0.62 -14.86 0.09
N PRO A 143 -0.63 -14.46 1.38
CA PRO A 143 -1.21 -13.21 1.81
C PRO A 143 -0.55 -12.00 1.16
N ILE A 144 -1.35 -11.04 0.70
CA ILE A 144 -0.92 -9.74 0.18
C ILE A 144 -1.51 -8.62 1.03
N VAL A 145 -0.64 -7.80 1.61
CA VAL A 145 -1.02 -6.62 2.39
C VAL A 145 -0.54 -5.37 1.68
N GLY A 146 -1.45 -4.40 1.47
CA GLY A 146 -1.11 -3.08 0.95
C GLY A 146 -1.32 -2.00 2.01
N SER A 147 -0.31 -1.18 2.29
CA SER A 147 -0.60 0.10 2.96
C SER A 147 -1.12 1.10 1.93
N LEU A 148 -1.99 2.01 2.36
CA LEU A 148 -2.62 3.00 1.50
C LEU A 148 -2.66 4.37 2.16
N ASP A 149 -2.45 5.41 1.35
CA ASP A 149 -2.78 6.76 1.74
C ASP A 149 -4.29 6.88 1.98
N LEU A 150 -4.72 7.70 2.94
CA LEU A 150 -6.14 7.96 3.15
C LEU A 150 -6.81 8.68 1.97
N HIS A 151 -6.03 9.24 1.03
CA HIS A 151 -6.53 9.81 -0.22
C HIS A 151 -6.73 8.77 -1.33
N ALA A 152 -6.49 7.49 -1.06
CA ALA A 152 -6.68 6.40 -2.02
C ALA A 152 -8.11 6.36 -2.60
N ASN A 153 -8.21 5.93 -3.86
CA ASN A 153 -9.47 5.59 -4.51
C ASN A 153 -9.65 4.07 -4.48
N ILE A 154 -10.42 3.57 -3.52
CA ILE A 154 -10.58 2.12 -3.33
C ILE A 154 -11.43 1.52 -4.46
N THR A 155 -10.87 0.52 -5.14
CA THR A 155 -11.55 -0.19 -6.23
C THR A 155 -11.88 -1.64 -5.87
N PRO A 156 -12.85 -2.27 -6.55
CA PRO A 156 -13.09 -3.71 -6.43
C PRO A 156 -11.83 -4.55 -6.74
N ARG A 157 -11.04 -4.14 -7.74
CA ARG A 157 -9.81 -4.84 -8.15
C ARG A 157 -8.77 -4.88 -7.03
N MET A 158 -8.61 -3.79 -6.27
CA MET A 158 -7.75 -3.77 -5.09
C MET A 158 -8.25 -4.75 -4.01
N LEU A 159 -9.55 -4.74 -3.73
CA LEU A 159 -10.18 -5.59 -2.70
C LEU A 159 -10.16 -7.08 -3.05
N GLU A 160 -10.19 -7.42 -4.34
CA GLU A 160 -10.10 -8.80 -4.84
C GLU A 160 -8.65 -9.31 -4.85
N SER A 161 -7.67 -8.41 -4.99
CA SER A 161 -6.26 -8.79 -5.17
C SER A 161 -5.48 -8.80 -3.84
N ALA A 162 -5.84 -7.93 -2.88
CA ALA A 162 -5.22 -7.86 -1.55
C ALA A 162 -6.06 -8.56 -0.47
N ASP A 163 -5.40 -9.21 0.48
CA ASP A 163 -6.07 -9.81 1.66
C ASP A 163 -6.33 -8.77 2.74
N LEU A 164 -5.47 -7.75 2.83
CA LEU A 164 -5.60 -6.63 3.76
C LEU A 164 -5.15 -5.33 3.10
N LEU A 165 -5.92 -4.27 3.31
CA LEU A 165 -5.56 -2.90 2.97
C LEU A 165 -5.54 -2.09 4.26
N VAL A 166 -4.42 -1.42 4.54
CA VAL A 166 -4.19 -0.70 5.79
C VAL A 166 -4.03 0.78 5.49
N GLY A 167 -4.99 1.59 5.94
CA GLY A 167 -5.02 3.02 5.66
C GLY A 167 -4.25 3.85 6.68
N TYR A 168 -3.82 5.03 6.23
CA TYR A 168 -3.43 6.13 7.12
C TYR A 168 -4.61 6.59 7.98
N HIS A 169 -4.31 7.05 9.18
CA HIS A 169 -5.28 7.66 10.09
C HIS A 169 -5.11 9.17 10.21
N THR A 170 -4.02 9.74 9.69
CA THR A 170 -3.72 11.17 9.83
C THR A 170 -3.62 11.91 8.49
N CYS A 171 -4.30 13.05 8.42
CA CYS A 171 -4.12 14.14 7.45
C CYS A 171 -4.00 15.47 8.23
N PRO A 172 -2.86 16.20 8.13
CA PRO A 172 -1.64 15.86 7.39
C PRO A 172 -1.03 14.52 7.82
N HIS A 173 -0.32 13.85 6.91
CA HIS A 173 0.22 12.50 7.12
C HIS A 173 1.39 12.53 8.10
N LEU A 174 1.15 12.02 9.30
CA LEU A 174 2.12 11.87 10.38
C LEU A 174 2.33 10.40 10.77
N ASP A 175 1.48 9.49 10.28
CA ASP A 175 1.40 8.09 10.73
C ASP A 175 1.83 7.05 9.68
N ALA A 176 2.67 7.43 8.70
CA ALA A 176 3.14 6.52 7.66
C ALA A 176 3.94 5.33 8.25
N ILE A 177 4.81 5.60 9.22
CA ILE A 177 5.60 4.57 9.91
C ILE A 177 4.65 3.63 10.67
N GLU A 178 3.73 4.18 11.45
CA GLU A 178 2.74 3.45 12.23
C GLU A 178 1.83 2.60 11.32
N THR A 179 1.47 3.10 10.14
CA THR A 179 0.71 2.34 9.13
C THR A 179 1.52 1.15 8.61
N GLY A 180 2.81 1.34 8.34
CA GLY A 180 3.72 0.26 8.01
C GLY A 180 3.80 -0.80 9.10
N GLN A 181 3.87 -0.37 10.37
CA GLN A 181 3.87 -1.28 11.52
C GLN A 181 2.56 -2.07 11.62
N ARG A 182 1.40 -1.41 11.50
CA ARG A 182 0.09 -2.09 11.45
C ARG A 182 0.01 -3.10 10.30
N SER A 183 0.59 -2.76 9.15
CA SER A 183 0.66 -3.65 7.99
C SER A 183 1.49 -4.89 8.26
N ALA A 184 2.63 -4.77 8.94
CA ALA A 184 3.45 -5.91 9.36
C ALA A 184 2.71 -6.81 10.35
N ASP A 185 2.04 -6.23 11.35
CA ASP A 185 1.26 -6.98 12.33
C ASP A 185 0.13 -7.77 11.64
N GLY A 186 -0.59 -7.13 10.72
CA GLY A 186 -1.62 -7.78 9.90
C GLY A 186 -1.09 -8.90 9.02
N LEU A 187 0.01 -8.66 8.30
CA LEU A 187 0.61 -9.69 7.46
C LEU A 187 1.09 -10.89 8.29
N LEU A 188 1.73 -10.66 9.44
CA LEU A 188 2.22 -11.73 10.30
C LEU A 188 1.09 -12.59 10.88
N ARG A 189 -0.08 -12.01 11.16
CA ARG A 189 -1.29 -12.75 11.54
C ARG A 189 -1.80 -13.63 10.40
N LEU A 190 -1.90 -13.09 9.18
CA LEU A 190 -2.31 -13.83 7.99
C LEU A 190 -1.36 -15.00 7.68
N VAL A 191 -0.05 -14.75 7.73
CA VAL A 191 0.99 -15.78 7.54
C VAL A 191 0.90 -16.88 8.60
N SER A 192 0.43 -16.54 9.80
CA SER A 192 0.21 -17.51 10.88
C SER A 192 -1.08 -18.33 10.72
N GLY A 193 -1.84 -18.11 9.63
CA GLY A 193 -3.05 -18.85 9.28
C GLY A 193 -4.35 -18.23 9.80
N GLU A 194 -4.32 -16.98 10.26
CA GLU A 194 -5.54 -16.28 10.64
C GLU A 194 -6.40 -15.96 9.42
N SER A 195 -7.71 -16.19 9.53
CA SER A 195 -8.66 -15.87 8.46
C SER A 195 -9.24 -14.47 8.67
N VAL A 196 -9.09 -13.62 7.67
CA VAL A 196 -9.60 -12.24 7.67
C VAL A 196 -10.70 -12.10 6.64
N THR A 197 -11.63 -11.17 6.90
CA THR A 197 -12.70 -10.83 5.99
C THR A 197 -12.72 -9.32 5.79
N THR A 198 -12.41 -8.88 4.58
CA THR A 198 -12.42 -7.46 4.20
C THR A 198 -13.79 -7.05 3.67
N ARG A 199 -14.26 -5.85 4.04
CA ARG A 199 -15.57 -5.31 3.63
C ARG A 199 -15.43 -3.85 3.27
N CYS A 200 -15.81 -3.48 2.07
CA CYS A 200 -15.81 -2.08 1.65
C CYS A 200 -17.25 -1.55 1.51
N LEU A 201 -17.47 -0.33 1.99
CA LEU A 201 -18.63 0.49 1.65
C LEU A 201 -18.14 1.80 1.02
N THR A 202 -18.43 2.00 -0.25
CA THR A 202 -18.17 3.26 -0.95
C THR A 202 -19.39 4.16 -0.90
N LEU A 203 -19.19 5.39 -0.45
CA LEU A 203 -20.15 6.48 -0.47
C LEU A 203 -19.87 7.35 -1.70
N PRO A 204 -20.89 7.66 -2.53
CA PRO A 204 -20.72 8.47 -3.74
C PRO A 204 -20.58 9.96 -3.36
N MET A 205 -19.49 10.29 -2.67
CA MET A 205 -19.18 11.61 -2.17
C MET A 205 -17.70 11.93 -2.33
N ILE A 206 -17.43 13.20 -2.61
CA ILE A 206 -16.10 13.81 -2.60
C ILE A 206 -16.20 15.11 -1.80
N CYS A 207 -15.10 15.57 -1.23
CA CYS A 207 -15.02 16.89 -0.62
C CYS A 207 -13.69 17.56 -0.95
N ALA A 208 -13.64 18.88 -0.80
CA ALA A 208 -12.43 19.66 -0.98
C ALA A 208 -11.31 19.14 -0.06
N ALA A 209 -10.10 18.97 -0.60
CA ALA A 209 -8.97 18.38 0.12
C ALA A 209 -8.63 19.15 1.41
N GLU A 210 -8.84 20.46 1.42
CA GLU A 210 -8.62 21.34 2.57
C GLU A 210 -9.53 21.03 3.77
N LEU A 211 -10.62 20.30 3.55
CA LEU A 211 -11.58 19.89 4.59
C LEU A 211 -11.31 18.48 5.11
N GLN A 212 -10.26 17.80 4.62
CA GLN A 212 -9.93 16.42 4.95
C GLN A 212 -8.98 16.28 6.15
N ASN A 213 -8.73 17.36 6.89
CA ASN A 213 -7.90 17.31 8.09
C ASN A 213 -8.51 16.37 9.15
N THR A 214 -7.70 15.44 9.66
CA THR A 214 -8.13 14.41 10.63
C THR A 214 -8.06 14.87 12.09
N PHE A 215 -7.44 16.01 12.37
CA PHE A 215 -7.33 16.57 13.73
C PHE A 215 -8.43 17.61 14.00
N THR A 216 -9.00 18.19 12.95
CA THR A 216 -9.98 19.27 13.04
C THR A 216 -11.16 19.05 12.09
N GLY A 217 -12.22 19.86 12.21
CA GLY A 217 -13.34 19.78 11.29
C GLY A 217 -14.15 18.47 11.36
N PRO A 218 -14.96 18.19 10.33
CA PRO A 218 -15.82 17.00 10.30
C PRO A 218 -15.10 15.64 10.37
N PRO A 219 -13.96 15.40 9.69
CA PRO A 219 -13.30 14.10 9.72
C PRO A 219 -12.75 13.70 11.10
N ALA A 220 -12.39 14.65 11.96
CA ALA A 220 -11.75 14.34 13.25
C ALA A 220 -12.58 13.46 14.19
N ARG A 221 -13.91 13.55 14.16
CA ARG A 221 -14.75 12.61 14.93
C ARG A 221 -14.87 11.24 14.27
N LEU A 222 -14.70 11.16 12.95
CA LEU A 222 -14.78 9.91 12.19
C LEU A 222 -13.51 9.08 12.41
N TYR A 223 -12.33 9.70 12.34
CA TYR A 223 -11.06 9.01 12.60
C TYR A 223 -10.91 8.57 14.06
N ARG A 224 -11.31 9.39 15.04
CA ARG A 224 -11.41 8.92 16.44
C ARG A 224 -12.33 7.72 16.61
N ARG A 225 -13.42 7.66 15.83
CA ARG A 225 -14.32 6.50 15.84
C ARG A 225 -13.65 5.31 15.17
N LEU A 226 -12.96 5.51 14.05
CA LEU A 226 -12.21 4.50 13.32
C LEU A 226 -11.17 3.82 14.22
N GLU A 227 -10.32 4.60 14.89
CA GLU A 227 -9.34 4.10 15.86
C GLU A 227 -10.00 3.31 17.00
N SER A 228 -11.14 3.80 17.54
CA SER A 228 -11.85 3.06 18.60
C SER A 228 -12.44 1.72 18.13
N LEU A 229 -12.60 1.49 16.82
CA LEU A 229 -13.02 0.19 16.30
C LEU A 229 -11.87 -0.82 16.36
N GLU A 230 -10.63 -0.36 16.17
CA GLU A 230 -9.43 -1.20 16.23
C GLU A 230 -9.04 -1.59 17.67
N GLU A 231 -9.65 -0.97 18.70
CA GLU A 231 -9.56 -1.45 20.09
C GLU A 231 -10.23 -2.83 20.29
N ASP A 232 -11.17 -3.20 19.41
CA ASP A 232 -11.76 -4.55 19.40
C ASP A 232 -10.77 -5.53 18.76
N PRO A 233 -10.30 -6.58 19.47
CA PRO A 233 -9.32 -7.52 18.94
C PRO A 233 -9.79 -8.30 17.70
N ARG A 234 -11.09 -8.26 17.38
CA ARG A 234 -11.67 -8.85 16.17
C ARG A 234 -11.53 -7.97 14.94
N VAL A 235 -11.23 -6.68 15.10
CA VAL A 235 -10.98 -5.74 14.00
C VAL A 235 -9.48 -5.67 13.81
N LEU A 236 -9.01 -6.13 12.65
CA LEU A 236 -7.57 -6.10 12.35
C LEU A 236 -7.10 -4.69 11.95
N THR A 237 -7.90 -4.04 11.12
CA THR A 237 -7.74 -2.63 10.76
C THR A 237 -9.10 -2.08 10.36
N ALA A 238 -9.26 -0.77 10.46
CA ALA A 238 -10.36 -0.02 9.87
C ALA A 238 -9.79 1.17 9.11
N GLY A 239 -10.19 1.33 7.86
CA GLY A 239 -9.78 2.42 6.99
C GLY A 239 -10.94 3.34 6.63
N LEU A 240 -10.73 4.65 6.68
CA LEU A 240 -11.56 5.63 6.00
C LEU A 240 -10.69 6.29 4.92
N TYR A 241 -11.11 6.16 3.68
CA TYR A 241 -10.42 6.68 2.51
C TYR A 241 -11.21 7.85 1.95
N MET A 242 -10.71 9.05 2.18
CA MET A 242 -11.27 10.30 1.68
C MET A 242 -10.60 10.62 0.34
N SER A 243 -11.03 9.94 -0.74
CA SER A 243 -10.35 10.04 -2.03
C SER A 243 -10.10 11.47 -2.48
N MET A 244 -8.92 11.71 -3.08
CA MET A 244 -8.52 13.02 -3.58
C MET A 244 -9.58 13.56 -4.58
N PRO A 245 -9.96 14.85 -4.50
CA PRO A 245 -11.03 15.39 -5.34
C PRO A 245 -10.61 15.61 -6.81
N TRP A 246 -9.31 15.51 -7.13
CA TRP A 246 -8.76 15.74 -8.47
C TRP A 246 -8.50 14.46 -9.26
N PHE A 247 -9.28 13.40 -9.03
CA PHE A 247 -9.07 12.08 -9.61
C PHE A 247 -10.30 11.59 -10.38
N ASP A 248 -10.43 12.03 -11.64
CA ASP A 248 -11.48 11.62 -12.57
C ASP A 248 -11.22 10.20 -13.11
N CYS A 249 -11.50 9.22 -12.26
CA CYS A 249 -11.38 7.79 -12.51
C CYS A 249 -12.63 7.05 -12.01
N PRO A 250 -12.92 5.84 -12.52
CA PRO A 250 -14.02 5.01 -12.02
C PRO A 250 -13.93 4.75 -10.51
N HIS A 251 -15.08 4.46 -9.90
CA HIS A 251 -15.22 4.17 -8.46
C HIS A 251 -14.89 5.33 -7.51
N LEU A 252 -14.68 6.56 -8.03
CA LEU A 252 -14.43 7.75 -7.22
C LEU A 252 -15.47 7.94 -6.11
N GLY A 253 -15.01 7.93 -4.88
CA GLY A 253 -15.83 8.21 -3.70
C GLY A 253 -15.15 7.82 -2.41
N TRP A 254 -15.64 8.36 -1.30
CA TRP A 254 -15.13 7.99 0.01
C TRP A 254 -15.46 6.53 0.33
N SER A 255 -14.49 5.80 0.85
CA SER A 255 -14.65 4.37 1.15
C SER A 255 -14.32 4.07 2.60
N ILE A 256 -15.09 3.19 3.22
CA ILE A 256 -14.77 2.57 4.51
C ILE A 256 -14.42 1.12 4.23
N VAL A 257 -13.25 0.67 4.68
CA VAL A 257 -12.75 -0.70 4.51
C VAL A 257 -12.45 -1.35 5.86
#